data_AF-A0A3R5QXX5-F1
#
_entry.id   AF-A0A3R5QXX5-F1
#
_cell.length_a   1.000
_cell.length_b   1.000
_cell.length_c   1.000
_cell.angle_alpha   90.00
_cell.angle_beta   90.00
_cell.angle_gamma   90.00
#
_symmetry.space_group_name_H-M   'P 1'
#
loop_
_entity.id
_entity.type
_entity.pdbx_description
1 polymer ?
#
loop_
_entity_poly.entity_id
_entity_poly.type
_entity_poly.pdbx_seq_one_letter_code
_entity_poly.pdbx_strand_id
1 'polypeptide(L)'
;MNKLVVKEFDYVNGNTAIDPKRKVNDPQRDKQYEDLRRSKIDRDRRLKEKHKKNRRAATQVIIAIFVLGIATIWRDVKVYTVQAQLTQINSDINEYSAENEALKAELLKVSSLDSIKSTAESKLGMIVPGKDDILKTSSKENYFAAETKDKHVENKDSWNLLAKIKEFLF
;
A
#
# COMPACT_ATOMS: atom_id res chain seq x y z
N MET A 1 -34.85 -59.87 65.18
CA MET A 1 -34.90 -60.66 63.94
C MET A 1 -36.14 -60.27 63.16
N ASN A 2 -35.95 -59.73 61.96
CA ASN A 2 -37.01 -59.28 61.05
C ASN A 2 -37.76 -60.48 60.47
N LYS A 3 -39.09 -60.48 60.56
CA LYS A 3 -39.95 -61.38 59.77
C LYS A 3 -40.21 -60.71 58.42
N LEU A 4 -39.56 -61.22 57.37
CA LEU A 4 -39.87 -60.93 55.98
C LEU A 4 -41.27 -61.47 55.69
N VAL A 5 -42.24 -60.58 55.51
CA VAL A 5 -43.56 -60.92 54.98
C VAL A 5 -43.42 -60.96 53.47
N VAL A 6 -43.25 -62.16 52.92
CA VAL A 6 -43.30 -62.41 51.48
C VAL A 6 -44.76 -62.27 51.07
N LYS A 7 -45.09 -61.18 50.37
CA LYS A 7 -46.38 -61.05 49.67
C LYS A 7 -46.24 -61.74 48.32
N GLU A 8 -46.92 -62.88 48.18
CA GLU A 8 -47.14 -63.52 46.90
C GLU A 8 -48.01 -62.60 46.04
N PHE A 9 -47.56 -62.31 44.81
CA PHE A 9 -48.33 -61.58 43.82
C PHE A 9 -48.83 -62.58 42.78
N ASP A 10 -50.15 -62.78 42.73
CA ASP A 10 -50.80 -63.45 41.62
C ASP A 10 -50.64 -62.58 40.37
N TYR A 11 -49.90 -63.08 39.39
CA TYR A 11 -49.75 -62.43 38.09
C TYR A 11 -51.00 -62.72 37.24
N VAL A 12 -51.96 -61.81 37.30
CA VAL A 12 -53.12 -61.79 36.40
C VAL A 12 -52.67 -61.19 35.05
N ASN A 13 -52.49 -62.04 34.04
CA ASN A 13 -52.37 -61.62 32.64
C ASN A 13 -53.73 -61.12 32.15
N GLY A 14 -54.00 -59.83 32.37
CA GLY A 14 -55.15 -59.10 31.87
C GLY A 14 -54.87 -57.60 31.87
N ASN A 15 -55.46 -56.87 30.92
CA ASN A 15 -55.39 -55.41 30.84
C ASN A 15 -56.22 -54.75 31.97
N THR A 16 -55.75 -54.91 33.21
CA THR A 16 -56.32 -54.26 34.39
C THR A 16 -55.23 -53.40 35.02
N ALA A 17 -54.80 -52.39 34.26
CA ALA A 17 -54.10 -51.27 34.87
C ALA A 17 -55.08 -50.60 35.84
N ILE A 18 -54.92 -50.86 37.13
CA ILE A 18 -55.58 -50.06 38.18
C ILE A 18 -55.11 -48.63 37.93
N ASP A 19 -56.00 -47.78 37.42
CA ASP A 19 -55.75 -46.35 37.29
C ASP A 19 -55.37 -45.85 38.69
N PRO A 20 -54.10 -45.47 38.92
CA PRO A 20 -53.69 -45.05 40.23
C PRO A 20 -54.49 -43.80 40.57
N LYS A 21 -55.42 -43.93 41.53
CA LYS A 21 -56.27 -42.83 41.99
C LYS A 21 -55.37 -41.64 42.29
N ARG A 22 -55.40 -40.63 41.43
CA ARG A 22 -54.65 -39.39 41.62
C ARG A 22 -55.10 -38.85 42.98
N LYS A 23 -54.15 -38.60 43.89
CA LYS A 23 -54.44 -37.78 45.07
C LYS A 23 -54.83 -36.40 44.55
N VAL A 24 -56.13 -36.15 44.47
CA VAL A 24 -56.70 -34.88 44.06
C VAL A 24 -56.53 -33.95 45.26
N ASN A 25 -55.87 -32.80 45.04
CA ASN A 25 -55.68 -31.71 46.01
C ASN A 25 -54.60 -31.92 47.07
N ASP A 26 -53.33 -31.97 46.64
CA ASP A 26 -52.20 -31.66 47.53
C ASP A 26 -51.63 -30.29 47.17
N PRO A 27 -51.93 -29.22 47.94
CA PRO A 27 -51.45 -27.88 47.68
C PRO A 27 -49.93 -27.75 47.61
N GLN A 28 -49.17 -28.68 48.23
CA GLN A 28 -47.72 -28.69 48.14
C GLN A 28 -47.23 -29.19 46.78
N ARG A 29 -47.94 -30.15 46.19
CA ARG A 29 -47.59 -30.72 44.88
C ARG A 29 -47.84 -29.73 43.74
N ASP A 30 -48.89 -28.94 43.83
CA ASP A 30 -49.20 -27.90 42.83
C ASP A 30 -48.14 -26.77 42.87
N LYS A 31 -47.71 -26.34 44.07
CA LYS A 31 -46.61 -25.39 44.25
C LYS A 31 -45.30 -25.91 43.65
N GLN A 32 -44.94 -27.17 43.92
CA GLN A 32 -43.75 -27.80 43.32
C GLN A 32 -43.83 -27.85 41.79
N TYR A 33 -45.01 -28.09 41.22
CA TYR A 33 -45.20 -28.07 39.76
C TYR A 33 -45.03 -26.67 39.17
N GLU A 34 -45.54 -25.64 39.83
CA GLU A 34 -45.32 -24.25 39.42
C GLU A 34 -43.85 -23.83 39.50
N ASP A 35 -43.15 -24.19 40.58
CA ASP A 35 -41.73 -23.89 40.76
C ASP A 35 -40.87 -24.59 39.70
N LEU A 36 -41.19 -25.85 39.39
CA LEU A 36 -40.55 -26.59 38.29
C LEU A 36 -40.80 -25.93 36.94
N ARG A 37 -42.01 -25.42 36.70
CA ARG A 37 -42.36 -24.72 35.46
C ARG A 37 -41.61 -23.40 35.34
N ARG A 38 -41.53 -22.61 36.42
CA ARG A 38 -40.76 -21.35 36.48
C ARG A 38 -39.28 -21.62 36.25
N SER A 39 -38.71 -22.61 36.92
CA SER A 39 -37.31 -23.02 36.76
C SER A 39 -36.97 -23.45 35.33
N LYS A 40 -37.88 -24.18 34.65
CA LYS A 40 -37.72 -24.53 33.22
C LYS A 40 -37.70 -23.28 32.32
N ILE A 41 -38.66 -22.38 32.50
CA ILE A 41 -38.75 -21.13 31.71
C ILE A 41 -37.48 -20.27 31.91
N ASP A 42 -37.01 -20.16 33.15
CA ASP A 42 -35.80 -19.40 33.47
C ASP A 42 -34.53 -20.04 32.89
N ARG A 43 -34.43 -21.38 32.90
CA ARG A 43 -33.34 -22.10 32.23
C ARG A 43 -33.35 -21.86 30.72
N ASP A 44 -34.51 -21.97 30.07
CA ASP A 44 -34.65 -21.73 28.64
C ASP A 44 -34.33 -20.29 28.27
N ARG A 45 -34.72 -19.32 29.09
CA ARG A 45 -34.37 -17.91 28.91
C ARG A 45 -32.85 -17.70 29.00
N ARG A 46 -32.19 -18.27 30.02
CA ARG A 46 -30.73 -18.20 30.18
C ARG A 46 -29.99 -18.85 29.01
N LEU A 47 -30.47 -19.98 28.50
CA LEU A 47 -29.92 -20.65 27.32
C LEU A 47 -30.04 -19.77 26.07
N LYS A 48 -31.22 -19.20 25.81
CA LYS A 48 -31.44 -18.26 24.69
C LYS A 48 -30.54 -17.03 24.78
N GLU A 49 -30.38 -16.46 25.98
CA GLU A 49 -29.48 -15.32 26.20
C GLU A 49 -28.02 -15.69 25.95
N LYS A 50 -27.56 -16.87 26.39
CA LYS A 50 -26.21 -17.38 26.08
C LYS A 50 -26.00 -17.54 24.57
N HIS A 51 -26.95 -18.15 23.86
CA HIS A 51 -26.87 -18.29 22.41
C HIS A 51 -26.86 -16.92 21.70
N LYS A 52 -27.65 -15.96 22.16
CA LYS A 52 -27.66 -14.59 21.60
C LYS A 52 -26.32 -13.88 21.83
N LYS A 53 -25.71 -14.04 23.02
CA LYS A 53 -24.37 -13.50 23.31
C LYS A 53 -23.30 -14.13 22.41
N ASN A 54 -23.31 -15.46 22.27
CA ASN A 54 -22.36 -16.14 21.39
C ASN A 54 -22.53 -15.74 19.92
N ARG A 55 -23.77 -15.60 19.43
CA ARG A 55 -24.03 -15.11 18.06
C ARG A 55 -23.50 -13.70 17.87
N ARG A 56 -23.71 -12.79 18.83
CA ARG A 56 -23.17 -11.42 18.78
C ARG A 56 -21.65 -11.40 18.74
N ALA A 57 -21.01 -12.20 19.58
CA ALA A 57 -19.55 -12.32 19.60
C ALA A 57 -19.01 -12.85 18.26
N ALA A 58 -19.64 -13.90 17.70
CA ALA A 58 -19.29 -14.43 16.39
C ALA A 58 -19.45 -13.37 15.28
N THR A 59 -20.55 -12.61 15.28
CA THR A 59 -20.77 -11.52 14.34
C THR A 59 -19.71 -10.42 14.47
N GLN A 60 -19.29 -10.06 15.68
CA GLN A 60 -18.21 -9.09 15.89
C GLN A 60 -16.88 -9.57 15.30
N VAL A 61 -16.54 -10.85 15.47
CA VAL A 61 -15.32 -11.43 14.88
C VAL A 61 -15.39 -11.40 13.35
N ILE A 62 -16.53 -11.76 12.76
CA ILE A 62 -16.73 -11.70 11.31
C ILE A 62 -16.54 -10.26 10.78
N ILE A 63 -17.11 -9.28 11.47
CA ILE A 63 -16.96 -7.86 11.10
C ILE A 63 -15.48 -7.44 11.21
N ALA A 64 -14.78 -7.84 12.27
CA ALA A 64 -13.37 -7.52 12.43
C ALA A 64 -12.50 -8.08 11.30
N ILE A 65 -12.71 -9.34 10.93
CA ILE A 65 -12.02 -9.98 9.79
C ILE A 65 -12.36 -9.28 8.48
N PHE A 66 -13.63 -8.91 8.28
CA PHE A 66 -14.07 -8.20 7.08
C PHE A 66 -13.41 -6.82 6.94
N VAL A 67 -13.35 -6.04 8.02
CA VAL A 67 -12.67 -4.73 8.03
C VAL A 67 -11.17 -4.90 7.75
N LEU A 68 -10.53 -5.91 8.34
CA LEU A 68 -9.13 -6.21 8.05
C LEU A 68 -8.92 -6.58 6.58
N GLY A 69 -9.80 -7.40 6.00
CA GLY A 69 -9.73 -7.77 4.59
C GLY A 69 -9.92 -6.59 3.63
N ILE A 70 -10.83 -5.65 3.95
CA ILE A 70 -10.97 -4.42 3.15
C ILE A 70 -9.71 -3.55 3.29
N ALA A 71 -9.17 -3.42 4.51
CA ALA A 71 -7.99 -2.60 4.75
C ALA A 71 -6.75 -3.10 3.99
N THR A 72 -6.58 -4.43 3.89
CA THR A 72 -5.48 -5.03 3.11
C THR A 72 -5.65 -4.73 1.62
N ILE A 73 -6.84 -4.95 1.06
CA ILE A 73 -7.11 -4.67 -0.36
C ILE A 73 -6.89 -3.19 -0.67
N TRP A 74 -7.37 -2.28 0.20
CA TRP A 74 -7.19 -0.85 0.00
C TRP A 74 -5.72 -0.43 0.00
N ARG A 75 -4.92 -1.04 0.88
CA ARG A 75 -3.47 -0.82 0.90
C ARG A 75 -2.83 -1.29 -0.40
N ASP A 76 -3.20 -2.46 -0.89
CA ASP A 76 -2.66 -3.02 -2.13
C ASP A 76 -2.99 -2.14 -3.33
N VAL A 77 -4.24 -1.66 -3.44
CA VAL A 77 -4.63 -0.70 -4.50
C VAL A 77 -3.74 0.54 -4.48
N LYS A 78 -3.45 1.10 -3.30
CA LYS A 78 -2.55 2.26 -3.20
C LYS A 78 -1.14 1.93 -3.68
N VAL A 79 -0.60 0.77 -3.32
CA VAL A 79 0.71 0.31 -3.78
C VAL A 79 0.75 0.19 -5.31
N TYR A 80 -0.26 -0.43 -5.92
CA TYR A 80 -0.33 -0.56 -7.38
C TYR A 80 -0.44 0.79 -8.09
N THR A 81 -1.21 1.75 -7.54
CA THR A 81 -1.28 3.09 -8.14
C THR A 81 0.06 3.81 -8.12
N VAL A 82 0.79 3.72 -7.00
CA VAL A 82 2.13 4.31 -6.87
C VAL A 82 3.12 3.61 -7.81
N GLN A 83 3.04 2.29 -7.94
CA GLN A 83 3.89 1.53 -8.84
C GLN A 83 3.66 1.92 -10.31
N ALA A 84 2.40 2.09 -10.71
CA ALA A 84 2.05 2.54 -12.06
C ALA A 84 2.59 3.96 -12.35
N GLN A 85 2.46 4.88 -11.39
CA GLN A 85 3.03 6.23 -11.49
C GLN A 85 4.56 6.17 -11.61
N LEU A 86 5.23 5.31 -10.83
CA LEU A 86 6.67 5.11 -10.89
C LEU A 86 7.11 4.55 -12.25
N THR A 87 6.36 3.62 -12.82
CA THR A 87 6.64 3.10 -14.16
C THR A 87 6.49 4.18 -15.23
N GLN A 88 5.43 5.00 -15.15
CA GLN A 88 5.22 6.11 -16.07
C GLN A 88 6.34 7.14 -15.97
N ILE A 89 6.69 7.57 -14.76
CA ILE A 89 7.79 8.53 -14.54
C ILE A 89 9.12 7.99 -15.10
N ASN A 90 9.43 6.70 -14.89
CA ASN A 90 10.65 6.11 -15.47
C ASN A 90 10.61 6.06 -17.00
N SER A 91 9.43 5.80 -17.59
CA SER A 91 9.26 5.85 -19.04
C SER A 91 9.51 7.27 -19.57
N ASP A 92 8.90 8.28 -18.93
CA ASP A 92 9.06 9.68 -19.31
C ASP A 92 10.52 10.13 -19.17
N ILE A 93 11.22 9.72 -18.10
CA ILE A 93 12.66 10.02 -17.93
C ILE A 93 13.49 9.43 -19.08
N ASN A 94 13.21 8.18 -19.47
CA ASN A 94 13.93 7.54 -20.58
C ASN A 94 13.64 8.25 -21.91
N GLU A 95 12.39 8.65 -22.14
CA GLU A 95 12.00 9.41 -23.33
C GLU A 95 12.73 10.76 -23.38
N TYR A 96 12.69 11.54 -22.29
CA TYR A 96 13.41 12.82 -22.21
C TYR A 96 14.93 12.65 -22.29
N SER A 97 15.49 11.55 -21.81
CA SER A 97 16.92 11.26 -21.97
C SER A 97 17.27 10.98 -23.42
N ALA A 98 16.46 10.17 -24.11
CA ALA A 98 16.64 9.86 -25.53
C ALA A 98 16.48 11.10 -26.40
N GLU A 99 15.49 11.95 -26.10
CA GLU A 99 15.29 13.23 -26.78
C GLU A 99 16.48 14.17 -26.57
N ASN A 100 16.98 14.30 -25.33
CA ASN A 100 18.18 15.08 -25.05
C ASN A 100 19.43 14.56 -25.78
N GLU A 101 19.61 13.24 -25.86
CA GLU A 101 20.71 12.64 -26.61
C GLU A 101 20.58 12.92 -28.11
N ALA A 102 19.38 12.81 -28.67
CA ALA A 102 19.11 13.13 -30.07
C ALA A 102 19.39 14.62 -30.36
N LEU A 103 18.92 15.52 -29.50
CA LEU A 103 19.14 16.96 -29.62
C LEU A 103 20.63 17.31 -29.52
N LYS A 104 21.36 16.64 -28.62
CA LYS A 104 22.80 16.78 -28.50
C LYS A 104 23.53 16.29 -29.74
N ALA A 105 23.09 15.19 -30.34
CA ALA A 105 23.65 14.69 -31.61
C ALA A 105 23.38 15.66 -32.77
N GLU A 106 22.19 16.24 -32.82
CA GLU A 106 21.84 17.26 -33.82
C GLU A 106 22.68 18.54 -33.65
N LEU A 107 22.85 19.01 -32.41
CA LEU A 107 23.74 20.14 -32.10
C LEU A 107 25.17 19.86 -32.54
N LEU A 108 25.70 18.67 -32.26
CA LEU A 108 27.04 18.27 -32.71
C LEU A 108 27.14 18.20 -34.23
N LYS A 109 26.09 17.77 -34.93
CA LYS A 109 26.04 17.77 -36.39
C LYS A 109 26.05 19.19 -36.94
N VAL A 110 25.27 20.11 -36.36
CA VAL A 110 25.23 21.52 -36.77
C VAL A 110 26.54 22.23 -36.46
N SER A 111 27.15 21.96 -35.30
CA SER A 111 28.44 22.52 -34.90
C SER A 111 29.63 21.83 -35.57
N SER A 112 29.40 20.73 -36.29
CA SER A 112 30.48 20.02 -36.97
C SER A 112 31.11 20.92 -38.03
N LEU A 113 32.42 20.80 -38.18
CA LEU A 113 33.21 21.62 -39.09
C LEU A 113 32.70 21.48 -40.55
N ASP A 114 32.22 20.31 -40.91
CA ASP A 114 31.62 20.04 -42.24
C ASP A 114 30.29 20.78 -42.46
N SER A 115 29.43 20.87 -41.43
CA SER A 115 28.20 21.67 -41.46
C SER A 115 28.50 23.16 -41.59
N ILE A 116 29.48 23.65 -40.81
CA ILE A 116 29.94 25.04 -40.86
C ILE A 116 30.50 25.36 -42.25
N LYS A 117 31.35 24.49 -42.78
CA LYS A 117 31.93 24.62 -44.13
C LYS A 117 30.85 24.63 -45.20
N SER A 118 29.93 23.67 -45.18
CA SER A 118 28.81 23.62 -46.13
C SER A 118 27.94 24.87 -46.07
N THR A 119 27.65 25.38 -44.87
CA THR A 119 26.88 26.63 -44.69
C THR A 119 27.66 27.85 -45.20
N ALA A 120 28.96 27.92 -44.93
CA ALA A 120 29.83 28.98 -45.41
C ALA A 120 29.91 29.00 -46.95
N GLU A 121 30.08 27.84 -47.57
CA GLU A 121 30.18 27.69 -49.02
C GLU A 121 28.84 27.94 -49.73
N SER A 122 27.75 27.36 -49.24
CA SER A 122 26.45 27.39 -49.93
C SER A 122 25.60 28.63 -49.63
N LYS A 123 25.56 29.09 -48.38
CA LYS A 123 24.72 30.23 -47.95
C LYS A 123 25.46 31.55 -47.93
N LEU A 124 26.72 31.55 -47.49
CA LEU A 124 27.52 32.77 -47.37
C LEU A 124 28.41 33.02 -48.60
N GLY A 125 28.45 32.08 -49.54
CA GLY A 125 29.26 32.18 -50.75
C GLY A 125 30.76 32.25 -50.47
N MET A 126 31.22 31.76 -49.31
CA MET A 126 32.64 31.71 -48.99
C MET A 126 33.30 30.64 -49.84
N ILE A 127 34.42 30.99 -50.48
CA ILE A 127 35.20 30.07 -51.29
C ILE A 127 36.55 29.88 -50.59
N VAL A 128 37.02 28.63 -50.50
CA VAL A 128 38.35 28.35 -49.96
C VAL A 128 39.40 28.99 -50.89
N PRO A 129 40.23 29.93 -50.41
CA PRO A 129 41.18 30.64 -51.26
C PRO A 129 42.23 29.69 -51.86
N GLY A 130 42.51 29.86 -53.15
CA GLY A 130 43.59 29.14 -53.84
C GLY A 130 44.96 29.67 -53.44
N LYS A 131 46.03 28.95 -53.79
CA LYS A 131 47.41 29.39 -53.51
C LYS A 131 47.74 30.76 -54.12
N ASP A 132 47.04 31.12 -55.18
CA ASP A 132 47.20 32.36 -55.93
C ASP A 132 46.48 33.56 -55.26
N ASP A 133 45.54 33.29 -54.34
CA ASP A 133 44.76 34.30 -53.60
C ASP A 133 45.42 34.68 -52.25
N ILE A 134 46.55 34.07 -51.89
CA ILE A 134 47.21 34.25 -50.59
C ILE A 134 48.31 35.33 -50.69
N LEU A 135 48.02 36.52 -50.18
CA LEU A 135 49.02 37.58 -49.95
C LEU A 135 49.74 37.34 -48.62
N LYS A 136 50.98 36.84 -48.68
CA LYS A 136 51.85 36.72 -47.50
C LYS A 136 52.48 38.06 -47.15
N THR A 137 51.96 38.74 -46.14
CA THR A 137 52.55 39.97 -45.59
C THR A 137 53.27 39.66 -44.28
N SER A 138 54.55 40.00 -44.17
CA SER A 138 55.30 39.90 -42.91
C SER A 138 55.18 41.22 -42.15
N SER A 139 54.30 41.28 -41.15
CA SER A 139 54.23 42.42 -40.23
C SER A 139 55.35 42.29 -39.19
N LYS A 140 56.28 43.26 -39.17
CA LYS A 140 57.42 43.30 -38.24
C LYS A 140 57.04 43.76 -36.82
N GLU A 141 55.79 44.11 -36.57
CA GLU A 141 55.30 44.58 -35.28
C GLU A 141 54.31 43.60 -34.66
N ASN A 142 54.48 43.34 -33.36
CA ASN A 142 53.62 42.45 -32.57
C ASN A 142 52.32 43.17 -32.21
N TYR A 143 51.28 43.05 -33.04
CA TYR A 143 49.95 43.62 -32.76
C TYR A 143 49.03 42.71 -31.93
N PHE A 144 49.45 41.47 -31.65
CA PHE A 144 48.70 40.56 -30.80
C PHE A 144 49.23 40.66 -29.37
N ALA A 145 48.52 41.41 -28.53
CA ALA A 145 48.74 41.36 -27.09
C ALA A 145 48.45 39.94 -26.60
N ALA A 146 49.44 39.27 -26.01
CA ALA A 146 49.22 38.01 -25.31
C ALA A 146 48.30 38.30 -24.12
N GLU A 147 47.02 37.93 -24.20
CA GLU A 147 46.14 37.92 -23.05
C GLU A 147 46.55 36.79 -22.10
N THR A 148 47.54 37.04 -21.25
CA THR A 148 47.72 36.27 -20.03
C THR A 148 46.73 36.77 -18.99
N LYS A 149 45.49 36.27 -19.05
CA LYS A 149 44.56 36.34 -17.93
C LYS A 149 43.91 34.98 -17.72
N ASP A 150 44.67 34.07 -17.14
CA ASP A 150 44.11 33.05 -16.24
C ASP A 150 43.44 33.77 -15.07
N LYS A 151 42.19 34.18 -15.26
CA LYS A 151 41.28 34.45 -14.15
C LYS A 151 40.75 33.10 -13.68
N HIS A 152 41.52 32.43 -12.83
CA HIS A 152 40.92 31.50 -11.88
C HIS A 152 39.98 32.31 -10.98
N VAL A 153 38.69 32.32 -11.32
CA VAL A 153 37.63 32.70 -10.39
C VAL A 153 37.48 31.54 -9.42
N GLU A 154 38.30 31.54 -8.37
CA GLU A 154 38.02 30.73 -7.19
C GLU A 154 36.74 31.28 -6.54
N ASN A 155 35.66 30.53 -6.70
CA ASN A 155 34.38 30.82 -6.08
C ASN A 155 34.46 30.49 -4.58
N LYS A 156 34.87 31.48 -3.77
CA LYS A 156 34.94 31.39 -2.29
C LYS A 156 33.58 31.30 -1.60
N ASP A 157 32.47 31.44 -2.33
CA ASP A 157 31.14 31.54 -1.71
C ASP A 157 30.49 30.18 -1.41
N SER A 158 30.95 29.10 -2.07
CA SER A 158 30.40 27.74 -1.87
C SER A 158 30.73 27.16 -0.49
N TRP A 159 31.88 27.51 0.08
CA TRP A 159 32.31 27.07 1.41
C TRP A 159 31.52 27.74 2.53
N ASN A 160 31.08 28.99 2.35
CA ASN A 160 30.29 29.72 3.35
C ASN A 160 28.84 29.22 3.46
N LEU A 161 28.26 28.74 2.37
CA LEU A 161 26.91 28.15 2.38
C LEU A 161 26.90 26.77 3.03
N LEU A 162 27.91 25.93 2.74
CA LEU A 162 28.05 24.63 3.38
C LEU A 162 28.33 24.75 4.89
N ALA A 163 29.10 25.76 5.31
CA ALA A 163 29.34 26.04 6.72
C ALA A 163 28.05 26.39 7.48
N LYS A 164 27.18 27.23 6.91
CA LYS A 164 25.87 27.57 7.51
C LYS A 164 24.91 26.40 7.59
N ILE A 165 24.89 25.52 6.59
CA ILE A 165 24.01 24.34 6.60
C ILE A 165 24.45 23.36 7.70
N LYS A 166 25.75 23.20 7.92
CA LYS A 166 26.29 22.33 8.98
C LYS A 166 25.91 22.82 10.38
N GLU A 167 25.96 24.13 10.63
CA GLU A 167 25.57 24.74 11.92
C GLU A 167 24.07 24.61 12.23
N PHE A 168 23.23 24.42 11.22
CA PHE A 168 21.78 24.26 11.41
C PHE A 168 21.36 22.79 11.61
N LEU A 169 22.17 21.83 11.14
CA LEU A 169 21.86 20.39 11.15
C LEU A 169 22.58 19.59 12.25
N PHE A 170 23.64 20.15 12.85
CA PHE A 170 24.38 19.59 13.99
C PHE A 170 24.38 20.58 15.15
#